data_AF-A0A085G0E7-F1
#
_entry.id   AF-A0A085G0E7-F1
#
_cell.length_a   1.000
_cell.length_b   1.000
_cell.length_c   1.000
_cell.angle_alpha   90.00
_cell.angle_beta   90.00
_cell.angle_gamma   90.00
#
_symmetry.space_group_name_H-M   'P 1'
#
loop_
_entity.id
_entity.type
_entity.pdbx_description
1 polymer ?
#
loop_
_entity_poly.entity_id
_entity_poly.type
_entity_poly.pdbx_seq_one_letter_code
_entity_poly.pdbx_strand_id
1 'polypeptide(L)' 'MLRFSIPGVMNELTSILKNTPFAYTVGITEILGQAKALTASTMLGMNIYLIAGILYFIIYQFFVFIMKKTKNKYAVE' A
#
# COMPACT_ATOMS: atom_id res chain seq x y z
N MET A 1 14.68 15.09 -16.87
CA MET A 1 14.75 15.11 -15.39
C MET A 1 13.77 14.12 -14.74
N LEU A 2 12.49 14.08 -15.13
CA LEU A 2 11.47 13.15 -14.60
C LEU A 2 11.86 11.65 -14.61
N ARG A 3 12.64 11.21 -15.61
CA ARG A 3 13.11 9.82 -15.74
C ARG A 3 14.00 9.35 -14.57
N PHE A 4 14.74 10.27 -13.93
CA PHE A 4 15.60 9.96 -12.78
C PHE A 4 14.86 10.04 -11.43
N SER A 5 13.75 10.78 -11.36
CA SER A 5 12.98 10.95 -10.12
C SER A 5 11.95 9.83 -9.91
N ILE A 6 11.45 9.20 -10.99
CA ILE A 6 10.47 8.10 -10.94
C ILE A 6 10.89 6.93 -10.03
N PRO A 7 12.14 6.42 -10.08
CA PRO A 7 12.59 5.37 -9.17
C PRO A 7 12.60 5.81 -7.69
N GLY A 8 13.00 7.06 -7.42
CA GLY A 8 13.01 7.63 -6.07
C GLY A 8 11.61 7.76 -5.48
N VAL A 9 10.67 8.29 -6.27
CA VAL A 9 9.25 8.41 -5.88
C VAL A 9 8.63 7.05 -5.61
N MET A 10 8.95 6.02 -6.42
CA MET A 10 8.45 4.66 -6.20
C MET A 10 8.95 4.08 -4.86
N ASN A 11 10.23 4.26 -4.55
CA ASN A 11 10.81 3.76 -3.31
C ASN A 11 10.16 4.43 -2.08
N GLU A 12 9.96 5.75 -2.13
CA GLU A 12 9.27 6.48 -1.07
C GLU A 12 7.80 6.04 -0.91
N LEU A 13 7.04 5.93 -2.00
CA LEU A 13 5.67 5.43 -1.95
C LEU A 13 5.58 4.02 -1.35
N THR A 14 6.52 3.15 -1.68
CA THR A 14 6.59 1.80 -1.13
C THR A 14 6.93 1.80 0.36
N SER A 15 7.84 2.68 0.79
CA SER A 15 8.20 2.88 2.19
C SER A 15 6.99 3.35 2.99
N ILE A 16 6.32 4.40 2.51
CA ILE A 16 5.12 4.96 3.14
C ILE A 16 4.04 3.89 3.26
N LEU A 17 3.70 3.19 2.18
CA LEU A 17 2.64 2.16 2.19
C LEU A 17 2.89 1.05 3.22
N LYS A 18 4.15 0.68 3.46
CA LYS A 18 4.53 -0.32 4.46
C LYS A 18 4.53 0.23 5.89
N ASN A 19 4.74 1.54 6.06
CA ASN A 19 4.78 2.20 7.36
C ASN A 19 3.40 2.69 7.83
N THR A 20 2.50 2.99 6.89
CA THR A 20 1.12 3.40 7.10
C THR A 20 0.34 2.53 8.10
N PRO A 21 0.41 1.18 8.11
CA PRO A 21 -0.25 0.36 9.12
C PRO A 21 0.09 0.71 10.59
N PHE A 22 1.28 1.28 10.85
CA PHE A 22 1.65 1.71 12.21
C PHE A 22 0.87 2.94 12.68
N ALA A 23 0.22 3.71 11.80
CA ALA A 23 -0.67 4.81 12.17
C ALA A 23 -1.84 4.35 13.06
N TYR A 24 -2.21 3.07 13.00
CA TYR A 24 -3.18 2.49 13.93
C TYR A 24 -2.74 2.61 15.40
N THR A 25 -1.43 2.57 15.68
CA THR A 25 -0.90 2.66 17.06
C THR A 25 -1.18 4.01 17.71
N VAL A 26 -1.32 5.06 16.90
CA VAL A 26 -1.68 6.42 17.35
C VAL A 26 -3.19 6.69 17.22
N GLY A 27 -4.01 5.65 17.00
CA GLY A 27 -5.47 5.74 16.98
C GLY A 27 -6.08 6.10 15.61
N ILE A 28 -5.28 6.14 14.54
CA ILE A 28 -5.80 6.41 13.19
C ILE A 28 -6.34 5.11 12.59
N THR A 29 -7.64 5.07 12.30
CA THR A 29 -8.29 3.89 11.71
C THR A 29 -8.07 3.85 10.20
N GLU A 30 -7.18 2.96 9.77
CA GLU A 30 -6.96 2.61 8.37
C GLU A 30 -7.33 1.14 8.09
N ILE A 31 -6.80 0.53 7.02
CA ILE A 31 -7.07 -0.88 6.65
C ILE A 31 -6.79 -1.81 7.82
N LEU A 32 -5.64 -1.66 8.51
CA LEU A 32 -5.31 -2.49 9.68
C LEU A 32 -6.26 -2.23 10.87
N GLY A 33 -6.68 -0.99 11.06
CA GLY A 33 -7.63 -0.63 12.12
C GLY A 33 -9.00 -1.28 11.89
N GLN A 34 -9.49 -1.24 10.66
CA GLN A 34 -10.72 -1.92 10.25
C GLN A 34 -10.60 -3.44 10.37
N ALA A 35 -9.46 -4.01 9.96
CA ALA A 35 -9.19 -5.44 10.11
C ALA A 35 -9.21 -5.88 11.58
N LYS A 36 -8.66 -5.07 12.49
CA LYS A 36 -8.72 -5.29 13.94
C LYS A 36 -10.13 -5.23 14.49
N ALA A 37 -10.90 -4.21 14.11
CA ALA A 37 -12.30 -4.07 14.53
C ALA A 37 -13.15 -5.26 14.08
N LEU A 38 -12.96 -5.70 12.83
CA LEU A 38 -13.67 -6.87 12.28
C LEU A 38 -13.21 -8.19 12.92
N THR A 39 -11.93 -8.31 13.25
CA THR A 39 -11.40 -9.47 13.97
C THR A 39 -12.01 -9.57 15.37
N ALA A 40 -12.17 -8.44 16.06
CA ALA A 40 -12.77 -8.41 17.38
C ALA A 40 -14.25 -8.83 17.37
N SER A 41 -15.00 -8.53 16.30
CA SER A 41 -16.41 -8.90 16.20
C SER A 41 -16.66 -10.32 15.67
N THR A 42 -15.76 -10.86 14.83
CA THR A 42 -15.96 -12.16 14.17
C THR A 42 -15.12 -13.30 14.73
N MET A 43 -14.09 -13.00 15.54
CA MET A 43 -13.08 -13.94 16.04
C MET A 43 -12.27 -14.66 14.94
N LEU A 44 -12.41 -14.26 13.66
CA LEU A 44 -11.71 -14.85 12.51
C LEU A 44 -10.42 -14.10 12.15
N GLY A 45 -9.56 -13.88 13.14
CA GLY A 45 -8.39 -13.00 12.99
C GLY A 45 -7.43 -13.39 11.87
N MET A 46 -7.10 -14.67 11.74
CA MET A 46 -6.17 -15.14 10.71
C MET A 46 -6.65 -14.80 9.29
N ASN A 47 -7.91 -15.10 8.98
CA ASN A 47 -8.49 -14.85 7.65
C ASN A 47 -8.56 -13.36 7.34
N ILE A 48 -8.94 -12.55 8.33
CA ILE A 48 -9.11 -11.10 8.15
C ILE A 48 -7.76 -10.41 7.95
N TYR A 49 -6.73 -10.74 8.74
CA TYR A 49 -5.40 -10.18 8.54
C TYR A 49 -4.76 -10.62 7.22
N LEU A 50 -5.02 -11.85 6.77
CA LEU A 50 -4.55 -12.33 5.47
C LEU A 50 -5.19 -11.51 4.35
N ILE A 51 -6.50 -11.28 4.39
CA ILE A 51 -7.20 -10.42 3.42
C ILE A 51 -6.66 -8.99 3.47
N ALA A 52 -6.43 -8.43 4.66
CA ALA A 52 -5.83 -7.10 4.80
C ALA A 52 -4.43 -7.04 4.15
N GLY A 53 -3.59 -8.06 4.34
CA GLY A 53 -2.29 -8.17 3.68
C GLY A 53 -2.40 -8.23 2.16
N ILE A 54 -3.35 -9.00 1.62
CA ILE A 54 -3.64 -9.03 0.18
C ILE A 54 -4.06 -7.65 -0.32
N LEU A 55 -4.91 -6.92 0.41
CA LEU A 55 -5.32 -5.57 0.03
C LEU A 55 -4.12 -4.62 -0.06
N TYR A 56 -3.23 -4.61 0.93
CA TYR A 56 -1.98 -3.82 0.87
C TYR A 56 -1.13 -4.21 -0.36
N PHE A 57 -1.05 -5.51 -0.68
CA PHE A 57 -0.32 -5.98 -1.86
C PHE A 57 -0.96 -5.53 -3.18
N ILE A 58 -2.30 -5.56 -3.28
CA ILE A 58 -3.03 -5.06 -4.46
C ILE A 58 -2.75 -3.57 -4.66
N ILE A 59 -2.79 -2.78 -3.59
CA ILE A 59 -2.48 -1.34 -3.63
C ILE A 59 -1.05 -1.11 -4.12
N TYR A 60 -0.08 -1.85 -3.58
CA TYR A 60 1.31 -1.79 -4.05
C TYR A 60 1.40 -2.09 -5.55
N GLN A 61 0.76 -3.17 -6.01
CA GLN A 61 0.79 -3.58 -7.40
C GLN A 61 0.13 -2.53 -8.33
N PHE A 62 -0.92 -1.87 -7.87
CA PHE A 62 -1.58 -0.77 -8.57
C PHE A 62 -0.63 0.42 -8.78
N PHE A 63 0.10 0.85 -7.74
CA PHE A 63 1.10 1.91 -7.87
C PHE A 63 2.25 1.51 -8.80
N VAL A 64 2.73 0.27 -8.70
CA VAL A 64 3.74 -0.27 -9.63
C VAL A 64 3.25 -0.23 -11.07
N PHE A 65 1.99 -0.59 -11.31
CA PHE A 65 1.38 -0.54 -12.64
C PHE A 65 1.30 0.89 -13.19
N ILE A 66 0.80 1.84 -12.40
CA ILE A 66 0.72 3.26 -12.78
C ILE A 66 2.10 3.78 -13.17
N MET A 67 3.11 3.54 -12.33
CA MET A 67 4.45 4.06 -12.58
C MET A 67 5.13 3.40 -13.77
N LYS A 68 4.87 2.10 -14.03
CA LYS A 68 5.31 1.43 -15.27
C LYS A 68 4.68 2.08 -16.51
N LYS A 69 3.39 2.38 -16.46
CA LYS A 69 2.67 3.06 -17.56
C LYS A 69 3.22 4.48 -17.79
N THR A 70 3.46 5.22 -16.72
CA THR A 70 4.11 6.54 -16.72
C THR A 70 5.49 6.45 -17.35
N LYS A 71 6.34 5.51 -16.92
CA LYS A 71 7.67 5.29 -17.52
C LYS A 71 7.59 5.06 -19.03
N ASN A 72 6.65 4.24 -19.51
CA ASN A 72 6.53 3.93 -20.93
C ASN A 72 6.05 5.12 -21.77
N LYS A 73 5.28 6.03 -21.16
CA LYS A 73 4.81 7.26 -21.83
C LYS A 73 5.92 8.32 -21.94
N TYR A 74 6.78 8.45 -20.93
CA TYR A 74 7.86 9.46 -20.87
C TYR A 74 9.25 8.95 -21.32
N ALA A 75 9.36 7.69 -21.74
CA ALA A 75 10.59 7.13 -22.32
C ALA A 75 10.57 7.11 -23.87
N VAL A 76 9.49 7.60 -24.48
CA VAL A 76 9.29 7.67 -25.95
C VAL A 76 9.50 9.10 -26.48
N GLU A 77 10.03 10.01 -25.66
CA GLU A 77 10.50 11.34 -26.06
C GLU A 77 12.00 11.49 -25.79
#